data_AF-O62764-F1
#
_entry.id   AF-O62764-F1
#
_cell.length_a   1.000
_cell.length_b   1.000
_cell.length_c   1.000
_cell.angle_alpha   90.00
_cell.angle_beta   90.00
_cell.angle_gamma   90.00
#
_symmetry.space_group_name_H-M   'P 1'
#
loop_
_entity.id
_entity.type
_entity.pdbx_description
1 polymer ?
#
loop_
_entity_poly.entity_id
_entity_poly.type
_entity_poly.pdbx_seq_one_letter_code
_entity_poly.pdbx_strand_id
1 'polypeptide(L)' 'VQGIHLKNIQSVKVTPAGSHCAQTEVIATLKNGQETCLNPEAPMVKKMIEKMLKKGSAN' A
#
# COMPACT_ATOMS: atom_id res chain seq x y z
N VAL A 1 14.91 -9.98 3.80
CA VAL A 1 13.91 -8.89 3.70
C VAL A 1 12.63 -9.35 4.37
N GLN A 2 12.26 -8.72 5.48
CA GLN A 2 11.03 -9.04 6.22
C GLN A 2 9.82 -8.61 5.37
N GLY A 3 9.12 -9.59 4.79
CA GLY A 3 7.92 -9.32 4.00
C GLY A 3 6.80 -8.80 4.90
N ILE A 4 6.25 -7.64 4.57
CA ILE A 4 5.09 -7.09 5.28
C ILE A 4 3.89 -8.00 5.00
N HIS A 5 3.37 -8.64 6.04
CA HIS A 5 2.18 -9.47 5.91
C HIS A 5 0.94 -8.59 5.76
N LEU A 6 0.17 -8.80 4.69
CA LEU A 6 -1.08 -8.10 4.40
C LEU A 6 -2.05 -7.99 5.58
N LYS A 7 -2.05 -9.00 6.46
CA LYS A 7 -2.92 -9.05 7.66
C LYS A 7 -2.58 -7.97 8.70
N ASN A 8 -1.36 -7.45 8.68
CA ASN A 8 -0.87 -6.43 9.60
C ASN A 8 -1.10 -5.01 9.07
N ILE A 9 -1.54 -4.86 7.82
CA ILE A 9 -1.80 -3.56 7.22
C ILE A 9 -3.21 -3.14 7.60
N GLN A 10 -3.32 -1.93 8.12
CA GLN A 10 -4.56 -1.30 8.52
C GLN A 10 -5.13 -0.46 7.37
N SER A 11 -4.30 0.37 6.75
CA SER A 11 -4.69 1.23 5.63
C SER A 11 -3.54 1.40 4.65
N VAL A 12 -3.88 1.82 3.43
CA VAL A 12 -2.92 2.13 2.37
C VAL A 12 -3.30 3.47 1.75
N LYS A 13 -2.33 4.36 1.65
CA LYS A 13 -2.44 5.63 0.95
C LYS A 13 -1.63 5.54 -0.33
N VAL A 14 -2.26 5.84 -1.45
CA VAL A 14 -1.60 5.91 -2.76
C VAL A 14 -1.59 7.36 -3.20
N THR A 15 -0.39 7.92 -3.35
CA THR A 15 -0.18 9.26 -3.89
C THR A 15 0.34 9.10 -5.31
N PRO A 16 -0.44 9.42 -6.35
CA PRO A 16 0.03 9.32 -7.72
C PRO A 16 1.12 10.37 -8.00
N ALA A 17 1.98 10.07 -8.97
CA ALA A 17 2.91 11.06 -9.50
C ALA A 17 2.16 12.32 -9.97
N GLY A 18 2.76 13.48 -9.71
CA GLY A 18 2.19 14.78 -10.04
C GLY A 18 3.26 15.80 -10.42
N SER A 19 2.84 17.06 -10.60
CA SER A 19 3.72 18.16 -11.01
C SER A 19 4.90 18.41 -10.06
N HIS A 20 4.78 18.02 -8.79
CA HIS A 20 5.81 18.21 -7.76
C HIS A 20 6.62 16.94 -7.45
N CYS A 21 6.13 15.76 -7.84
CA CYS A 21 6.81 14.48 -7.57
C CYS A 21 6.60 13.52 -8.74
N ALA A 22 7.68 13.12 -9.41
CA ALA A 22 7.60 12.29 -10.62
C ALA A 22 7.25 10.83 -10.34
N GLN A 23 7.25 10.43 -9.08
CA GLN A 23 7.10 9.04 -8.65
C GLN A 23 5.82 8.88 -7.85
N THR A 24 5.09 7.80 -8.14
CA THR A 24 3.97 7.37 -7.31
C THR A 24 4.53 6.89 -5.98
N GLU A 25 3.86 7.22 -4.89
CA GLU A 25 4.20 6.76 -3.56
C GLU A 25 3.06 5.90 -3.01
N VAL A 26 3.41 4.79 -2.38
CA VAL A 26 2.45 3.93 -1.71
C VAL A 26 2.89 3.82 -0.25
N ILE A 27 2.09 4.34 0.66
CA ILE A 27 2.37 4.32 2.09
C ILE A 27 1.38 3.37 2.74
N ALA A 28 1.89 2.35 3.44
CA ALA A 28 1.07 1.44 4.22
C ALA A 28 1.19 1.79 5.70
N THR A 29 0.04 1.92 6.36
CA THR A 29 -0.04 2.05 7.81
C THR A 29 -0.37 0.67 8.37
N LEU A 30 0.50 0.17 9.25
CA LEU A 30 0.32 -1.09 9.95
C LEU A 30 -0.61 -0.90 11.16
N LYS A 31 -1.21 -1.99 11.65
CA LYS A 31 -2.11 -1.99 12.81
C LYS A 31 -1.44 -1.54 14.11
N ASN A 32 -0.12 -1.61 14.18
CA ASN A 32 0.66 -1.09 15.30
C ASN A 32 0.94 0.42 15.18
N GLY A 33 0.35 1.11 14.19
CA GLY A 33 0.57 2.52 13.91
C GLY A 33 1.83 2.83 13.11
N GLN A 34 2.65 1.83 12.76
CA GLN A 34 3.86 2.05 11.99
C GLN A 34 3.53 2.34 10.53
N GLU A 35 4.10 3.41 9.98
CA GLU A 35 4.02 3.73 8.56
C GLU A 35 5.24 3.23 7.82
N THR A 36 5.03 2.74 6.59
CA THR A 36 6.12 2.26 5.75
C THR A 36 5.84 2.53 4.28
N CYS A 37 6.86 3.02 3.57
CA CYS A 37 6.81 3.23 2.14
C CYS A 37 6.98 1.89 1.41
N LEU A 38 6.09 1.63 0.48
CA LEU A 38 6.08 0.47 -0.39
C LEU A 38 6.46 0.90 -1.80
N ASN A 39 7.20 0.04 -2.51
CA ASN A 39 7.55 0.29 -3.90
C ASN A 39 6.33 0.00 -4.81
N PRO A 40 5.75 0.98 -5.52
CA PRO A 40 4.61 0.75 -6.42
C PRO A 40 4.93 -0.12 -7.63
N GLU A 41 6.19 -0.22 -8.02
CA GLU A 41 6.63 -1.07 -9.14
C GLU A 41 6.72 -2.54 -8.74
N ALA A 42 6.80 -2.84 -7.44
CA ALA A 42 6.90 -4.20 -6.94
C ALA A 42 5.58 -4.99 -7.20
N PRO A 43 5.63 -6.17 -7.84
CA PRO A 43 4.44 -6.97 -8.14
C PRO A 43 3.60 -7.34 -6.91
N MET A 44 4.24 -7.49 -5.74
CA MET A 44 3.56 -7.78 -4.48
C MET A 44 2.68 -6.62 -4.02
N VAL A 45 3.13 -5.37 -4.21
CA VAL A 45 2.42 -4.15 -3.80
C VAL A 45 1.19 -3.93 -4.69
N LYS A 46 1.31 -4.16 -6.00
CA LYS A 46 0.15 -4.15 -6.92
C LYS A 46 -0.93 -5.15 -6.49
N LYS A 47 -0.55 -6.41 -6.27
CA LYS A 47 -1.47 -7.47 -5.80
C LYS A 47 -2.10 -7.14 -4.45
N MET A 48 -1.36 -6.48 -3.57
CA MET A 48 -1.84 -6.02 -2.28
C MET A 48 -2.96 -4.99 -2.43
N ILE A 49 -2.72 -3.94 -3.21
CA ILE A 49 -3.70 -2.87 -3.47
C ILE A 49 -4.97 -3.47 -4.08
N GLU A 50 -4.83 -4.33 -5.09
CA GLU A 50 -5.97 -5.03 -5.71
C GLU A 50 -6.77 -5.87 -4.71
N LYS A 51 -6.10 -6.59 -3.81
CA LYS A 51 -6.77 -7.38 -2.77
C LYS A 51 -7.50 -6.51 -1.75
N MET A 52 -6.94 -5.36 -1.38
CA MET A 52 -7.57 -4.45 -0.44
C MET A 52 -8.80 -3.76 -1.06
N LEU A 53 -8.70 -3.34 -2.32
CA LEU A 53 -9.84 -2.81 -3.09
C LEU A 53 -10.96 -3.83 -3.23
N LYS A 54 -10.62 -5.10 -3.54
CA LYS A 54 -11.61 -6.20 -3.62
C LYS A 54 -12.25 -6.55 -2.27
N LYS A 55 -11.49 -6.46 -1.17
CA LYS A 55 -12.00 -6.77 0.17
C LYS A 55 -12.87 -5.64 0.76
N GLY A 56 -12.70 -4.41 0.29
CA GLY A 56 -13.55 -3.27 0.66
C GLY A 56 -14.98 -3.32 0.09
N SER A 57 -15.28 -4.28 -0.80
CA SER A 57 -16.62 -4.47 -1.40
C SER A 57 -17.52 -5.44 -0.65
N ALA A 58 -17.11 -5.97 0.51
CA ALA A 58 -18.03 -6.69 1.40
C ALA A 58 -18.74 -5.68 2.31
N ASN A 59 -19.81 -5.07 1.79
CA ASN A 59 -20.91 -4.54 2.60
C ASN A 59 -21.96 -5.62 2.77
#